data_AF-A0A0B4VRW9-F1
#
_entry.id   AF-A0A0B4VRW9-F1
#
_cell.length_a   1.000
_cell.length_b   1.000
_cell.length_c   1.000
_cell.angle_alpha   90.00
_cell.angle_beta   90.00
_cell.angle_gamma   90.00
#
_symmetry.space_group_name_H-M   'P 1'
#
loop_
_entity.id
_entity.type
_entity.pdbx_description
1 polymer ?
#
loop_
_entity_poly.entity_id
_entity_poly.type
_entity_poly.pdbx_seq_one_letter_code
_entity_poly.pdbx_strand_id
1 'polypeptide(L)'
;EALQMDPQQRLMLETSWQALEDAGIDPDGLKNSRTGVYAGISNNDYRGVILEASDTAEPASSLYTVSGTSYNTAIGRVSFALGLQGPAIAVDTACSSSLVAVHQAVTGLQRGEADLALAGGVN
;
A
#
# COMPACT_ATOMS: atom_id res chain seq x y z
N GLU A 1 -4.07 -8.05 -14.94
CA GLU A 1 -3.94 -7.40 -13.62
C GLU A 1 -3.38 -5.98 -13.70
N ALA A 2 -2.15 -5.77 -14.22
CA ALA A 2 -1.52 -4.45 -14.24
C ALA A 2 -2.38 -3.31 -14.83
N LEU A 3 -3.12 -3.55 -15.92
CA LEU A 3 -4.00 -2.55 -16.54
C LEU A 3 -5.17 -2.09 -15.65
N GLN A 4 -5.58 -2.90 -14.67
CA GLN A 4 -6.69 -2.60 -13.75
C GLN A 4 -6.18 -2.21 -12.35
N MET A 5 -4.87 -2.16 -12.17
CA MET A 5 -4.24 -1.75 -10.92
C MET A 5 -4.27 -0.24 -10.80
N ASP A 6 -4.82 0.26 -9.70
CA ASP A 6 -4.85 1.66 -9.36
C ASP A 6 -3.42 2.25 -9.40
N PRO A 7 -3.19 3.37 -10.11
CA PRO A 7 -1.92 4.08 -10.11
C PRO A 7 -1.35 4.32 -8.70
N GLN A 8 -2.21 4.54 -7.70
CA GLN A 8 -1.82 4.69 -6.30
C GLN A 8 -1.07 3.46 -5.77
N GLN A 9 -1.50 2.23 -6.12
CA GLN A 9 -0.82 1.00 -5.73
C GLN A 9 0.55 0.87 -6.38
N ARG A 10 0.69 1.31 -7.63
CA ARG A 10 1.96 1.27 -8.37
C ARG A 10 2.96 2.26 -7.79
N LEU A 11 2.51 3.50 -7.59
CA LEU A 11 3.32 4.55 -6.95
C LEU A 11 3.75 4.14 -5.54
N MET A 12 2.86 3.50 -4.77
CA MET A 12 3.21 3.04 -3.43
C MET A 12 4.30 1.96 -3.47
N LEU A 13 4.27 1.03 -4.43
CA LEU A 13 5.33 0.03 -4.60
C LEU A 13 6.68 0.68 -4.96
N GLU A 14 6.67 1.57 -5.96
CA GLU A 14 7.88 2.25 -6.43
C GLU A 14 8.49 3.14 -5.35
N THR A 15 7.67 3.94 -4.67
CA THR A 15 8.14 4.86 -3.61
C THR A 15 8.57 4.11 -2.35
N SER A 16 7.94 2.98 -2.01
CA SER A 16 8.41 2.12 -0.92
C SER A 16 9.79 1.55 -1.19
N TRP A 17 10.04 1.10 -2.44
CA TRP A 17 11.36 0.63 -2.85
C TRP A 17 12.40 1.76 -2.77
N GLN A 18 12.10 2.91 -3.37
CA GLN A 18 12.99 4.08 -3.35
C GLN A 18 13.31 4.56 -1.94
N ALA A 19 12.33 4.52 -1.02
CA ALA A 19 12.54 4.90 0.38
C ALA A 19 13.53 3.96 1.09
N LEU A 20 13.52 2.66 0.77
CA LEU A 20 14.49 1.71 1.30
C LEU A 20 15.89 1.97 0.74
N GLU A 21 16.00 2.20 -0.56
CA GLU A 21 17.27 2.53 -1.21
C GLU A 21 17.87 3.84 -0.69
N ASP A 22 17.04 4.87 -0.50
CA ASP A 22 17.45 6.16 0.08
C ASP A 22 17.94 6.00 1.53
N ALA A 23 17.33 5.09 2.30
CA ALA A 23 17.77 4.73 3.64
C ALA A 23 19.04 3.83 3.65
N GLY A 24 19.56 3.42 2.49
CA GLY A 24 20.70 2.51 2.37
C GLY A 24 20.38 1.08 2.80
N ILE A 25 19.11 0.68 2.79
CA ILE A 25 18.64 -0.65 3.18
C ILE A 25 18.43 -1.48 1.92
N ASP A 26 19.10 -2.63 1.82
CA ASP A 26 18.85 -3.61 0.77
C ASP A 26 17.46 -4.25 0.96
N PRO A 27 16.50 -4.05 0.04
CA PRO A 27 15.16 -4.62 0.16
C PRO A 27 15.15 -6.15 0.20
N ASP A 28 16.10 -6.82 -0.45
CA ASP A 28 16.19 -8.28 -0.42
C ASP A 28 16.55 -8.81 0.97
N GLY A 29 17.27 -8.02 1.77
CA GLY A 29 17.60 -8.31 3.16
C GLY A 29 16.40 -8.24 4.11
N LEU A 30 15.27 -7.67 3.68
CA LEU A 30 14.06 -7.54 4.50
C LEU A 30 13.08 -8.70 4.36
N LYS A 31 13.34 -9.66 3.47
CA LYS A 31 12.48 -10.84 3.32
C LYS A 31 12.37 -11.61 4.65
N ASN A 32 11.14 -11.93 5.03
CA ASN A 32 10.75 -12.56 6.30
C ASN A 32 11.04 -11.72 7.56
N SER A 33 11.44 -10.46 7.42
CA SER A 33 11.64 -9.56 8.56
C SER A 33 10.29 -9.09 9.13
N ARG A 34 10.29 -8.67 10.39
CA ARG A 34 9.16 -7.99 11.04
C ARG A 34 9.08 -6.52 10.62
N THR A 35 9.27 -6.22 9.34
CA THR A 35 9.08 -4.86 8.83
C THR A 35 7.59 -4.62 8.63
N GLY A 36 7.07 -3.54 9.21
CA GLY A 36 5.68 -3.10 9.02
C GLY A 36 5.51 -2.14 7.84
N VAL A 37 4.31 -2.09 7.27
CA VAL A 37 3.88 -1.13 6.26
C VAL A 37 2.62 -0.43 6.76
N TYR A 38 2.69 0.88 6.89
CA TYR A 38 1.62 1.73 7.38
C TYR A 38 1.42 2.85 6.37
N ALA A 39 0.32 2.86 5.63
CA ALA A 39 0.08 3.97 4.70
C ALA A 39 -1.33 4.53 4.79
N GLY A 40 -1.40 5.86 4.76
CA GLY A 40 -2.62 6.58 4.52
C GLY A 40 -3.05 6.44 3.06
N ILE A 41 -4.25 5.96 2.81
CA ILE A 41 -4.81 5.93 1.45
C ILE A 41 -6.28 6.30 1.54
N SER A 42 -6.64 7.35 0.81
CA SER A 42 -8.00 7.84 0.71
C SER A 42 -8.38 7.93 -0.76
N ASN A 43 -9.67 7.76 -1.03
CA ASN A 43 -10.29 7.84 -2.36
C ASN A 43 -9.92 6.69 -3.32
N ASN A 44 -10.97 6.18 -3.99
CA ASN A 44 -10.88 5.08 -4.94
C ASN A 44 -11.41 5.53 -6.30
N ASP A 45 -10.92 6.68 -6.75
CA ASP A 45 -11.42 7.36 -7.95
C ASP A 45 -11.21 6.50 -9.20
N TYR A 46 -10.11 5.74 -9.23
CA TYR A 46 -9.79 4.85 -10.33
C TYR A 46 -10.82 3.72 -10.50
N ARG A 47 -11.41 3.24 -9.41
CA ARG A 47 -12.54 2.30 -9.48
C ARG A 47 -13.74 2.92 -10.18
N GLY A 48 -14.05 4.19 -9.90
CA GLY A 48 -15.11 4.92 -10.59
C GLY A 48 -14.87 4.99 -12.10
N VAL A 49 -13.65 5.38 -12.50
CA VAL A 49 -13.23 5.44 -13.91
C VAL A 49 -13.34 4.08 -14.61
N ILE A 50 -12.90 2.99 -13.95
CA ILE A 50 -13.04 1.64 -14.50
C ILE A 50 -14.51 1.28 -14.69
N LEU A 51 -15.36 1.52 -13.69
CA LEU A 51 -16.78 1.18 -13.75
C LEU A 51 -17.50 1.95 -14.86
N GLU A 52 -17.21 3.24 -15.04
CA GLU A 52 -17.77 4.07 -16.13
C GLU A 52 -17.31 3.56 -17.52
N ALA A 53 -16.04 3.18 -17.66
CA ALA A 53 -15.52 2.64 -18.91
C ALA A 53 -16.08 1.23 -19.23
N SER A 54 -16.42 0.45 -18.20
CA SER A 54 -16.87 -0.95 -18.31
C SER A 54 -18.29 -1.10 -18.85
N ASP A 55 -19.08 -0.02 -18.90
CA ASP A 55 -20.45 -0.03 -19.47
C ASP A 55 -20.47 -0.35 -20.98
N THR A 56 -19.31 -0.53 -21.61
CA THR A 56 -19.17 -0.70 -23.07
C THR A 56 -18.49 -2.00 -23.56
N ALA A 57 -17.89 -2.87 -22.72
CA ALA A 57 -17.24 -4.07 -23.28
C ALA A 57 -16.94 -5.27 -22.35
N GLU A 58 -16.79 -5.12 -21.03
CA GLU A 58 -16.34 -6.21 -20.14
C GLU A 58 -17.06 -6.13 -18.79
N PRO A 59 -17.33 -7.26 -18.11
CA PRO A 59 -17.99 -7.20 -16.81
C PRO A 59 -17.12 -6.41 -15.83
N ALA A 60 -17.65 -5.25 -15.41
CA ALA A 60 -17.10 -4.32 -14.43
C ALA A 60 -16.77 -4.97 -13.06
N SER A 61 -17.07 -6.26 -12.91
CA SER A 61 -16.92 -7.13 -11.76
C SER A 61 -15.83 -8.20 -11.92
N SER A 62 -14.82 -7.99 -12.76
CA SER A 62 -13.64 -8.87 -12.78
C SER A 62 -12.95 -8.89 -11.41
N LEU A 63 -12.54 -10.08 -10.94
CA LEU A 63 -11.83 -10.25 -9.66
C LEU A 63 -10.57 -9.37 -9.56
N TYR A 64 -9.96 -9.05 -10.72
CA TYR A 64 -8.80 -8.16 -10.83
C TYR A 64 -9.13 -6.68 -10.61
N THR A 65 -10.36 -6.23 -10.87
CA THR A 65 -10.81 -4.88 -10.53
C THR A 65 -10.90 -4.71 -9.01
N VAL A 66 -11.33 -5.75 -8.29
CA VAL A 66 -11.45 -5.73 -6.82
C VAL A 66 -10.07 -5.66 -6.17
N SER A 67 -9.13 -6.53 -6.55
CA SER A 67 -7.76 -6.48 -6.02
C SER A 67 -6.96 -5.29 -6.56
N GLY A 68 -7.27 -4.80 -7.75
CA GLY A 68 -6.62 -3.64 -8.36
C GLY A 68 -7.00 -2.30 -7.72
N THR A 69 -8.11 -2.22 -6.99
CA THR A 69 -8.65 -0.95 -6.47
C THR A 69 -8.86 -0.93 -4.95
N SER A 70 -8.70 -2.05 -4.26
CA SER A 70 -8.88 -2.11 -2.81
C SER A 70 -7.69 -1.53 -2.05
N TYR A 71 -7.94 -0.67 -1.05
CA TYR A 71 -6.91 -0.06 -0.21
C TYR A 71 -6.06 -1.09 0.55
N ASN A 72 -6.68 -2.15 1.06
CA ASN A 72 -5.96 -3.24 1.73
C ASN A 72 -4.96 -3.93 0.80
N THR A 73 -5.25 -3.94 -0.51
CA THR A 73 -4.42 -4.60 -1.49
C THR A 73 -3.22 -3.74 -1.84
N ALA A 74 -3.32 -2.40 -1.75
CA ALA A 74 -2.17 -1.50 -1.88
C ALA A 74 -1.08 -1.87 -0.86
N ILE A 75 -1.45 -1.94 0.41
CA ILE A 75 -0.51 -2.25 1.51
C ILE A 75 -0.05 -3.70 1.44
N GLY A 76 -0.99 -4.63 1.23
CA GLY A 76 -0.69 -6.05 1.10
C GLY A 76 0.27 -6.35 -0.05
N ARG A 77 0.19 -5.61 -1.17
CA ARG A 77 1.12 -5.75 -2.30
C ARG A 77 2.53 -5.31 -1.93
N VAL A 78 2.70 -4.22 -1.17
CA VAL A 78 4.02 -3.79 -0.70
C VAL A 78 4.63 -4.86 0.21
N SER A 79 3.89 -5.31 1.22
CA SER A 79 4.34 -6.39 2.12
C SER A 79 4.66 -7.67 1.35
N PHE A 80 3.82 -8.07 0.39
CA PHE A 80 4.02 -9.26 -0.41
C PHE A 80 5.25 -9.15 -1.33
N ALA A 81 5.41 -8.03 -2.04
CA ALA A 81 6.49 -7.83 -3.00
C ALA A 81 7.87 -7.79 -2.31
N LEU A 82 7.94 -7.17 -1.13
CA LEU A 82 9.17 -7.06 -0.33
C LEU A 82 9.38 -8.23 0.64
N GLY A 83 8.40 -9.14 0.77
CA GLY A 83 8.46 -10.29 1.67
C GLY A 83 8.38 -9.93 3.16
N LEU A 84 7.73 -8.82 3.50
CA LEU A 84 7.64 -8.30 4.86
C LEU A 84 6.56 -9.03 5.69
N GLN A 85 6.85 -9.32 6.95
CA GLN A 85 5.98 -10.09 7.86
C GLN A 85 5.52 -9.28 9.08
N GLY A 86 5.82 -7.98 9.13
CA GLY A 86 5.28 -7.08 10.14
C GLY A 86 3.85 -6.60 9.82
N PRO A 87 3.28 -5.70 10.63
CA PRO A 87 1.92 -5.19 10.44
C PRO A 87 1.75 -4.52 9.06
N ALA A 88 0.63 -4.79 8.38
CA ALA A 88 0.28 -4.20 7.08
C ALA A 88 -1.04 -3.44 7.21
N ILE A 89 -0.97 -2.13 7.45
CA ILE A 89 -2.12 -1.30 7.84
C ILE A 89 -2.38 -0.20 6.81
N ALA A 90 -3.60 -0.20 6.26
CA ALA A 90 -4.17 0.92 5.52
C ALA A 90 -4.92 1.84 6.49
N VAL A 91 -4.64 3.14 6.45
CA VAL A 91 -5.26 4.15 7.32
C VAL A 91 -6.11 5.09 6.48
N ASP A 92 -7.36 5.29 6.89
CA ASP A 92 -8.23 6.33 6.37
C ASP A 92 -8.82 7.13 7.52
N THR A 93 -8.25 8.31 7.74
CA THR A 93 -8.76 9.36 8.62
C THR A 93 -8.94 10.66 7.83
N ALA A 94 -9.28 10.56 6.53
CA ALA A 94 -9.31 11.66 5.57
C ALA A 94 -7.94 12.39 5.47
N CYS A 95 -7.92 13.72 5.52
CA CYS A 95 -6.71 14.52 5.27
C CYS A 95 -5.54 14.24 6.24
N SER A 96 -5.79 13.61 7.39
CA SER A 96 -4.75 13.28 8.38
C SER A 96 -4.18 11.87 8.22
N SER A 97 -4.65 11.09 7.24
CA SER A 97 -4.34 9.64 7.11
C SER A 97 -2.84 9.33 7.11
N SER A 98 -2.04 10.08 6.34
CA SER A 98 -0.58 9.85 6.27
C SER A 98 0.12 10.13 7.59
N LEU A 99 -0.30 11.18 8.32
CA LEU A 99 0.26 11.50 9.63
C LEU A 99 -0.15 10.48 10.69
N VAL A 100 -1.39 9.98 10.63
CA VAL A 100 -1.86 8.89 11.50
C VAL A 100 -1.13 7.59 11.19
N ALA A 101 -0.84 7.29 9.92
CA ALA A 101 -0.02 6.14 9.54
C ALA A 101 1.39 6.21 10.12
N VAL A 102 2.04 7.38 10.05
CA VAL A 102 3.35 7.61 10.71
C VAL A 102 3.25 7.42 12.22
N HIS A 103 2.20 7.96 12.86
CA HIS A 103 1.98 7.77 14.29
C HIS A 103 1.83 6.29 14.68
N GLN A 104 1.08 5.51 13.88
CA GLN A 104 0.93 4.07 14.10
C GLN A 104 2.23 3.30 13.87
N ALA A 105 3.02 3.66 12.86
CA ALA A 105 4.34 3.07 12.61
C ALA A 105 5.28 3.26 13.81
N VAL A 106 5.39 4.49 14.31
CA VAL A 106 6.19 4.79 15.51
C VAL A 106 5.70 3.99 16.72
N THR A 107 4.39 3.88 16.89
CA THR A 107 3.79 3.10 17.99
C THR A 107 4.12 1.61 17.87
N GLY A 108 4.05 1.04 16.66
CA GLY A 108 4.39 -0.35 16.39
C GLY A 108 5.86 -0.66 16.66
N LEU A 109 6.76 0.24 16.26
CA LEU A 109 8.20 0.15 16.57
C LEU A 109 8.44 0.19 18.09
N GLN A 110 7.82 1.13 18.81
CA GLN A 110 7.97 1.25 20.27
C GLN A 110 7.44 0.03 21.04
N ARG A 111 6.42 -0.64 20.52
CA ARG A 111 5.84 -1.85 21.10
C ARG A 111 6.59 -3.13 20.72
N GLY A 112 7.58 -3.05 19.83
CA GLY A 112 8.29 -4.21 19.30
C GLY A 112 7.43 -5.09 18.38
N GLU A 113 6.34 -4.54 17.83
CA GLU A 113 5.50 -5.20 16.82
C GLU A 113 6.20 -5.24 15.46
N ALA A 114 7.10 -4.28 15.21
CA ALA A 114 7.96 -4.21 14.03
C ALA A 114 9.38 -3.77 14.41
N ASP A 115 10.37 -4.23 13.63
CA ASP A 115 11.78 -3.83 13.81
C ASP A 115 12.20 -2.69 12.85
N LEU A 116 11.42 -2.54 11.77
CA LEU A 116 11.52 -1.48 10.77
C LEU A 116 10.09 -1.14 10.31
N ALA A 117 9.83 0.07 9.87
CA ALA A 117 8.51 0.44 9.37
C ALA A 117 8.61 1.36 8.14
N LEU A 118 7.89 0.99 7.08
CA LEU A 118 7.56 1.88 5.98
C LEU A 118 6.30 2.65 6.36
N ALA A 119 6.37 3.98 6.33
CA ALA A 119 5.26 4.85 6.66
C ALA A 119 5.07 5.96 5.63
N GLY A 120 3.84 6.19 5.17
CA GLY A 120 3.58 7.22 4.17
C GLY A 120 2.10 7.39 3.81
N GLY A 121 1.82 7.89 2.62
CA GLY A 121 0.47 7.92 2.09
C GLY A 121 0.39 8.28 0.61
N VAL A 122 -0.75 7.99 0.01
CA VAL A 122 -1.07 8.24 -1.40
C VAL A 122 -2.53 8.68 -1.53
N ASN A 123 -2.82 9.55 -2.48
CA ASN A 123 -4.15 10.08 -2.79
C ASN A 123 -4.23 10.54 -4.24
#